data_AF-A0A7S0J5N5-F1
#
_entry.id   AF-A0A7S0J5N5-F1
#
_cell.length_a   1.000
_cell.length_b   1.000
_cell.length_c   1.000
_cell.angle_alpha   90.00
_cell.angle_beta   90.00
_cell.angle_gamma   90.00
#
_symmetry.space_group_name_H-M   'P 1'
#
loop_
_entity.id
_entity.type
_entity.pdbx_description
1 polymer ?
#
loop_
_entity_poly.entity_id
_entity_poly.type
_entity_poly.pdbx_seq_one_letter_code
_entity_poly.pdbx_strand_id
1 'polypeptide(L)'
;QDFVDNRQEVLALLANYDHIRLALHGHVHANTLTTQHGIPFVSTAAAGEFPMHWREVAVYDCEIHLTTHAIDAPVLLEKSRMRETRSGRNDIKVGPRVANLLRLRTCG
;
A
#
# COMPACT_ATOMS: atom_id res chain seq x y z
N GLN A 1 23.21 5.83 -2.66
CA GLN A 1 22.51 4.69 -2.05
C GLN A 1 22.46 3.64 -3.14
N ASP A 2 23.16 2.53 -2.99
CA ASP A 2 23.22 1.49 -4.02
C ASP A 2 21.90 0.73 -4.01
N PHE A 3 21.07 0.99 -5.01
CA PHE A 3 19.81 0.28 -5.18
C PHE A 3 20.12 -1.03 -5.91
N VAL A 4 19.93 -2.15 -5.23
CA VAL A 4 19.99 -3.47 -5.87
C VAL A 4 18.59 -3.76 -6.42
N ASP A 5 18.43 -3.73 -7.75
CA ASP A 5 17.19 -4.17 -8.40
C ASP A 5 17.19 -5.70 -8.51
N ASN A 6 16.63 -6.35 -7.49
CA ASN A 6 16.48 -7.81 -7.38
C ASN A 6 15.00 -8.23 -7.35
N ARG A 7 14.13 -7.46 -8.01
CA ARG A 7 12.68 -7.67 -7.96
C ARG A 7 12.28 -9.07 -8.42
N GLN A 8 12.95 -9.62 -9.44
CA GLN A 8 12.59 -10.91 -10.03
C GLN A 8 12.99 -12.06 -9.11
N GLU A 9 14.11 -11.93 -8.43
CA GLU A 9 14.62 -12.87 -7.43
C GLU A 9 13.67 -12.93 -6.22
N VAL A 10 13.17 -11.78 -5.76
CA VAL A 10 12.18 -11.72 -4.68
C VAL A 10 10.87 -12.38 -5.11
N LEU A 11 10.36 -12.09 -6.31
CA LEU A 11 9.13 -12.71 -6.80
C LEU A 11 9.29 -14.23 -6.99
N ALA A 12 10.43 -14.68 -7.51
CA ALA A 12 10.75 -16.10 -7.64
C ALA A 12 10.85 -16.79 -6.27
N LEU A 13 11.41 -16.11 -5.25
CA LEU A 13 11.45 -16.62 -3.89
C LEU A 13 10.04 -16.78 -3.32
N LEU A 14 9.20 -15.75 -3.45
CA LEU A 14 7.82 -15.73 -2.93
C LEU A 14 6.94 -16.81 -3.58
N ALA A 15 7.19 -17.16 -4.85
CA ALA A 15 6.47 -18.23 -5.54
C ALA A 15 6.63 -19.61 -4.89
N ASN A 16 7.68 -19.81 -4.07
CA ASN A 16 7.88 -21.06 -3.33
C ASN A 16 7.08 -21.13 -2.02
N TYR A 17 6.36 -20.07 -1.64
CA TYR A 17 5.63 -19.97 -0.38
C TYR A 17 4.16 -19.65 -0.63
N ASP A 18 3.37 -20.70 -0.86
CA ASP A 18 1.93 -20.65 -1.14
C ASP A 18 1.07 -20.02 -0.01
N HIS A 19 1.59 -20.01 1.21
CA HIS A 19 0.95 -19.39 2.37
C HIS A 19 1.10 -17.86 2.43
N ILE A 20 1.91 -17.24 1.56
CA ILE A 20 2.02 -15.79 1.50
C ILE A 20 0.83 -15.22 0.72
N ARG A 21 0.01 -14.42 1.40
CA ARG A 21 -1.25 -13.91 0.85
C ARG A 21 -1.28 -12.41 0.62
N LEU A 22 -0.38 -11.64 1.23
CA LEU A 22 -0.37 -10.17 1.21
C LEU A 22 1.03 -9.66 1.56
N ALA A 23 1.54 -8.68 0.81
CA ALA A 23 2.79 -7.99 1.11
C ALA A 23 2.52 -6.52 1.44
N LEU A 24 2.83 -6.11 2.68
CA LEU A 24 2.72 -4.73 3.15
C LEU A 24 4.09 -4.07 3.13
N HIS A 25 4.21 -2.89 2.54
CA HIS A 25 5.47 -2.16 2.51
C HIS A 25 5.30 -0.64 2.60
N GLY A 26 6.41 0.04 2.87
CA GLY A 26 6.47 1.50 3.02
C GLY A 26 7.61 2.08 2.18
N HIS A 27 8.25 3.14 2.69
CA HIS A 27 9.42 3.82 2.12
C HIS A 27 9.19 4.62 0.83
N VAL A 28 8.31 4.16 -0.07
CA VAL A 28 8.06 4.83 -1.36
C VAL A 28 7.19 6.09 -1.26
N HIS A 29 6.71 6.42 -0.05
CA HIS A 29 5.91 7.61 0.20
C HIS A 29 4.67 7.71 -0.73
N ALA A 30 4.10 6.54 -1.06
CA ALA A 30 2.98 6.39 -1.97
C ALA A 30 2.03 5.31 -1.45
N ASN A 31 0.74 5.57 -1.62
CA ASN A 31 -0.34 4.61 -1.45
C ASN A 31 -0.53 3.86 -2.76
N THR A 32 -0.17 2.59 -2.79
CA THR A 32 -0.34 1.75 -3.98
C THR A 32 -0.96 0.41 -3.61
N LEU A 33 -1.57 -0.23 -4.60
CA LEU A 33 -2.03 -1.60 -4.56
C LEU A 33 -1.77 -2.18 -5.94
N THR A 34 -0.85 -3.13 -6.02
CA THR A 34 -0.56 -3.90 -7.23
C THR A 34 -0.63 -5.39 -6.90
N THR A 35 -0.80 -6.24 -7.90
CA THR A 35 -0.82 -7.69 -7.70
C THR A 35 0.26 -8.32 -8.56
N GLN A 36 1.10 -9.16 -7.96
CA GLN A 36 2.15 -9.91 -8.66
C GLN A 36 2.05 -11.37 -8.23
N HIS A 37 1.99 -12.30 -9.20
CA HIS A 37 1.85 -13.74 -8.93
C HIS A 37 0.69 -14.09 -7.97
N GLY A 38 -0.43 -13.36 -8.05
CA GLY A 38 -1.59 -13.57 -7.17
C GLY A 38 -1.45 -12.97 -5.77
N ILE A 39 -0.28 -12.42 -5.41
CA ILE A 39 -0.03 -11.74 -4.13
C ILE A 39 -0.26 -10.23 -4.32
N PRO A 40 -1.15 -9.61 -3.54
CA PRO A 40 -1.25 -8.15 -3.49
C PRO A 40 -0.05 -7.55 -2.76
N PHE A 41 0.58 -6.56 -3.39
CA PHE A 41 1.61 -5.69 -2.85
C PHE A 41 1.01 -4.32 -2.58
N VAL A 42 1.03 -3.94 -1.31
CA VAL A 42 0.33 -2.78 -0.80
C VAL A 42 1.33 -1.83 -0.15
N SER A 43 1.55 -0.68 -0.78
CA SER A 43 2.34 0.41 -0.18
C SER A 43 1.43 1.38 0.53
N THR A 44 1.78 1.81 1.74
CA THR A 44 1.10 2.92 2.43
C THR A 44 2.08 4.08 2.60
N ALA A 45 1.66 5.29 2.24
CA ALA A 45 2.45 6.50 2.46
C ALA A 45 2.62 6.77 3.95
N ALA A 46 3.56 7.65 4.32
CA ALA A 46 3.66 8.04 5.72
C ALA A 46 2.39 8.80 6.15
N ALA A 47 1.92 8.59 7.39
CA ALA A 47 0.65 9.14 7.86
C ALA A 47 0.51 10.67 7.71
N GLY A 48 1.65 11.40 7.73
CA GLY A 48 1.70 12.85 7.56
C GLY A 48 1.72 13.33 6.10
N GLU A 49 1.73 12.43 5.13
CA GLU A 49 1.78 12.78 3.70
C GLU A 49 0.41 12.81 3.06
N PHE A 50 0.27 13.63 2.02
CA PHE A 50 -1.00 13.81 1.34
C PHE A 50 -1.22 12.71 0.27
N PRO A 51 -2.42 12.11 0.17
CA PRO A 51 -3.51 12.22 1.14
C PRO A 51 -3.21 11.43 2.43
N MET A 52 -3.56 12.02 3.57
CA MET A 52 -3.24 11.48 4.90
C MET A 52 -4.17 10.33 5.25
N HIS A 53 -3.70 9.10 5.06
CA HIS A 53 -4.46 7.88 5.30
C HIS A 53 -3.70 6.91 6.20
N TRP A 54 -4.44 5.97 6.79
CA TRP A 54 -3.89 4.76 7.41
C TRP A 54 -4.67 3.55 6.90
N ARG A 55 -4.11 2.35 7.12
CA ARG A 55 -4.75 1.11 6.71
C ARG A 55 -4.90 0.16 7.87
N GLU A 56 -6.10 -0.36 8.01
CA GLU A 56 -6.44 -1.43 8.92
C GLU A 56 -6.34 -2.75 8.20
N VAL A 57 -5.74 -3.76 8.85
CA VAL A 57 -5.68 -5.12 8.33
C VAL A 57 -6.28 -6.05 9.37
N ALA A 58 -7.43 -6.65 9.03
CA ALA A 58 -8.07 -7.68 9.82
C ALA A 58 -7.84 -9.05 9.16
N VAL A 59 -7.30 -9.99 9.94
CA VAL A 59 -7.02 -11.35 9.49
C VAL A 59 -8.02 -12.29 10.17
N TYR A 60 -8.79 -12.99 9.35
CA TYR A 60 -9.75 -14.01 9.75
C TYR A 60 -9.29 -15.37 9.25
N ASP A 61 -9.97 -16.44 9.68
CA ASP A 61 -9.61 -17.83 9.35
C ASP A 61 -9.46 -18.06 7.84
N CYS A 62 -10.38 -17.51 7.03
CA CYS A 62 -10.41 -17.72 5.58
C CYS A 62 -10.37 -16.42 4.76
N GLU A 63 -10.18 -15.28 5.42
CA GLU A 63 -10.21 -13.98 4.75
C GLU A 63 -9.19 -13.00 5.35
N ILE A 64 -8.63 -12.15 4.50
CA ILE A 64 -7.90 -10.95 4.93
C ILE A 64 -8.65 -9.74 4.40
N HIS A 65 -9.01 -8.82 5.30
CA HIS A 65 -9.64 -7.56 4.94
C HIS A 65 -8.64 -6.44 5.19
N LEU A 66 -8.44 -5.59 4.18
CA LEU A 66 -7.66 -4.37 4.32
C LEU A 66 -8.54 -3.17 3.97
N THR A 67 -8.69 -2.27 4.93
CA THR A 67 -9.51 -1.07 4.80
C THR A 67 -8.62 0.16 4.83
N THR A 68 -8.81 1.08 3.88
CA THR A 68 -8.11 2.37 3.86
C THR A 68 -8.98 3.41 4.52
N HIS A 69 -8.42 4.08 5.52
CA HIS A 69 -9.09 5.08 6.35
C HIS A 69 -8.45 6.44 6.17
N ALA A 70 -9.27 7.47 6.02
CA ALA A 70 -8.78 8.84 6.06
C ALA A 70 -8.43 9.26 7.48
N ILE A 71 -7.34 10.02 7.64
CA ILE A 71 -7.02 10.67 8.91
C ILE A 71 -7.82 11.97 8.98
N ASP A 72 -8.75 12.03 9.94
CA ASP A 72 -9.50 13.25 10.23
C ASP A 72 -8.65 14.22 11.06
N ALA A 73 -7.86 15.02 10.35
CA ALA A 73 -7.02 16.06 10.95
C ALA A 73 -6.92 17.26 9.98
N PRO A 74 -7.98 18.08 9.83
CA PRO A 74 -8.10 19.06 8.74
C PRO A 74 -6.94 20.06 8.69
N VAL A 75 -6.45 20.52 9.84
CA VAL A 75 -5.27 21.42 9.91
C VAL A 75 -3.99 20.74 9.43
N LEU A 76 -3.80 19.46 9.77
CA LEU A 76 -2.63 18.69 9.33
C LEU A 76 -2.74 18.30 7.86
N LEU A 77 -3.95 17.97 7.39
CA LEU A 77 -4.24 17.65 6.01
C LEU A 77 -3.88 18.82 5.10
N GLU A 78 -4.28 20.03 5.48
CA GLU A 78 -3.95 21.23 4.72
C GLU A 78 -2.44 21.51 4.70
N LYS A 79 -1.76 21.38 5.86
CA LYS A 79 -0.29 21.48 5.93
C LYS A 79 0.40 20.43 5.08
N SER A 80 -0.10 19.20 5.09
CA SER A 80 0.42 18.10 4.28
C SER A 80 0.26 18.38 2.79
N ARG A 81 -0.93 18.85 2.38
CA ARG A 81 -1.23 19.28 1.00
C ARG A 81 -0.32 20.42 0.54
N MET A 82 -0.05 21.40 1.40
CA MET A 82 0.85 22.53 1.07
C MET A 82 2.33 22.14 1.00
N ARG A 83 2.78 21.19 1.85
CA ARG A 83 4.14 20.65 1.80
C ARG A 83 4.39 19.81 0.55
N GLU A 84 3.33 19.27 -0.04
CA GLU A 84 3.40 18.56 -1.31
C GLU A 84 3.59 19.57 -2.45
N THR A 85 4.83 20.06 -2.59
CA THR A 85 5.21 21.07 -3.59
C THR A 85 5.31 20.52 -5.01
N ARG A 86 5.12 19.21 -5.21
CA ARG A 86 5.22 18.54 -6.50
C ARG A 86 3.84 18.40 -7.14
N SER A 87 3.35 19.51 -7.68
CA SER A 87 2.16 19.54 -8.53
C SER A 87 2.23 18.43 -9.60
N GLY A 88 1.25 17.52 -9.61
CA GLY A 88 1.16 16.38 -10.55
C GLY A 88 1.62 15.00 -10.04
N ARG A 89 2.08 14.87 -8.78
CA ARG A 89 2.46 13.55 -8.19
C ARG A 89 1.41 12.92 -7.28
N ASN A 90 0.27 13.58 -7.05
CA ASN A 90 -0.80 13.01 -6.23
C ASN A 90 -1.31 11.69 -6.82
N ASP A 91 -1.43 11.63 -8.14
CA ASP A 91 -1.89 10.46 -8.89
C ASP A 91 -0.92 9.27 -8.71
N ILE A 92 0.39 9.57 -8.58
CA ILE A 92 1.43 8.58 -8.28
C ILE A 92 1.36 8.16 -6.80
N LYS A 93 1.05 9.09 -5.89
CA LYS A 93 0.89 8.82 -4.45
C LYS A 93 -0.40 8.10 -4.09
N VAL A 94 -1.43 8.16 -4.91
CA VAL A 94 -2.67 7.40 -4.74
C VAL A 94 -2.68 6.18 -5.64
N GLY A 95 -1.74 6.08 -6.59
CA GLY A 95 -1.75 5.08 -7.63
C GLY A 95 -3.03 5.11 -8.47
N PRO A 96 -3.09 4.32 -9.56
CA PRO A 96 -4.29 4.25 -10.38
C PRO A 96 -5.49 3.62 -9.67
N ARG A 97 -5.29 2.91 -8.55
CA ARG A 97 -6.33 2.18 -7.80
C ARG A 97 -5.98 1.98 -6.32
N VAL A 98 -6.15 2.99 -5.47
CA VAL A 98 -6.29 2.74 -4.03
C VAL A 98 -7.72 2.30 -3.77
N ALA A 99 -7.89 1.02 -3.41
CA ALA A 99 -9.16 0.51 -2.96
C ALA A 99 -9.40 0.95 -1.51
N ASN A 100 -10.62 1.43 -1.23
CA ASN A 100 -11.06 1.66 0.14
C ASN A 100 -11.15 0.34 0.92
N LEU A 101 -11.39 -0.77 0.22
CA LEU A 101 -11.47 -2.11 0.79
C LEU A 101 -10.85 -3.14 -0.17
N LEU A 102 -9.95 -3.96 0.35
CA LEU A 102 -9.43 -5.17 -0.29
C LEU A 102 -9.87 -6.38 0.54
N ARG A 103 -10.48 -7.38 -0.10
CA ARG A 103 -10.80 -8.66 0.51
C ARG A 103 -10.07 -9.78 -0.23
N LEU A 104 -9.33 -10.58 0.52
CA LEU A 104 -8.57 -11.71 0.00
C LEU A 104 -9.13 -12.97 0.64
N ARG A 105 -9.50 -13.94 -0.19
CA ARG A 105 -9.85 -15.28 0.30
C ARG A 105 -8.56 -16.08 0.48
N THR A 106 -8.35 -16.65 1.65
CA THR A 106 -7.13 -17.40 2.00
C THR A 106 -7.34 -18.90 2.06
N CYS A 107 -8.59 -19.35 2.21
CA CYS A 107 -8.98 -20.75 2.13
C CYS A 107 -9.38 -21.13 0.70
N GLY A 108 -8.77 -22.19 0.18
CA GLY A 108 -9.00 -22.82 -1.10
C GLY A 108 -8.29 -24.16 -1.15
#